data_AF-A0A177HW77-F1
#
_entry.id   AF-A0A177HW77-F1
#
_cell.length_a   1.000
_cell.length_b   1.000
_cell.length_c   1.000
_cell.angle_alpha   90.00
_cell.angle_beta   90.00
_cell.angle_gamma   90.00
#
_symmetry.space_group_name_H-M   'P 1'
#
loop_
_entity.id
_entity.type
_entity.pdbx_description
1 polymer ?
#
loop_
_entity_poly.entity_id
_entity_poly.type
_entity_poly.pdbx_seq_one_letter_code
_entity_poly.pdbx_strand_id
1 'polypeptide(L)'
;MLLRLSGSLKTESYAIAAAWRPTGPDGGLDGLARTYELILRHYREHAALLPAINGVAAYDPLVREAWTADQDRFIDNLVTVLKEEQRAGRTPADIDPELAAKVIVQGGGQVIAQQVSNSDGSDDTVVARELARGYWYGVYRRPGSPTTD
;
A
#
# COMPACT_ATOMS: atom_id res chain seq x y z
N MET A 1 0.75 25.47 3.37
CA MET A 1 0.75 24.58 4.56
C MET A 1 0.16 23.22 4.21
N LEU A 2 -1.08 23.12 3.70
CA LEU A 2 -1.70 21.86 3.30
C LEU A 2 -0.86 21.06 2.27
N LEU A 3 -0.33 21.70 1.22
CA LEU A 3 0.58 21.06 0.24
C LEU A 3 1.80 20.37 0.89
N ARG A 4 2.37 20.98 1.93
CA ARG A 4 3.54 20.44 2.63
C ARG A 4 3.16 19.27 3.54
N LEU A 5 1.99 19.37 4.19
CA LEU A 5 1.46 18.33 5.07
C LEU A 5 0.98 17.10 4.28
N SER A 6 0.36 17.30 3.12
CA SER A 6 -0.05 16.19 2.24
C SER A 6 1.14 15.39 1.71
N GLY A 7 2.22 16.07 1.34
CA GLY A 7 3.46 15.42 0.92
C GLY A 7 4.15 14.67 2.06
N SER A 8 4.31 15.28 3.24
CA SER A 8 4.98 14.61 4.36
C SER A 8 4.28 13.35 4.84
N LEU A 9 2.93 13.36 4.86
CA LEU A 9 2.13 12.19 5.24
C LEU A 9 2.40 11.00 4.31
N LYS A 10 2.39 11.26 3.00
CA LYS A 10 2.62 10.22 1.98
C LYS A 10 4.06 9.71 1.98
N THR A 11 5.03 10.59 2.18
CA THR A 11 6.45 10.23 2.24
C THR A 11 6.75 9.26 3.39
N GLU A 12 6.18 9.49 4.57
CA GLU A 12 6.37 8.60 5.73
C GLU A 12 5.64 7.26 5.56
N SER A 13 4.42 7.29 5.00
CA SER A 13 3.69 6.06 4.63
C SER A 13 4.48 5.22 3.63
N TYR A 14 5.10 5.87 2.64
CA TYR A 14 5.99 5.22 1.69
C TYR A 14 7.21 4.63 2.39
N ALA A 15 7.85 5.36 3.30
CA ALA A 15 9.02 4.85 4.02
C ALA A 15 8.70 3.58 4.83
N ILE A 16 7.55 3.57 5.52
CA ILE A 16 7.05 2.38 6.24
C ILE A 16 6.89 1.21 5.27
N ALA A 17 6.20 1.43 4.15
CA ALA A 17 5.95 0.37 3.18
C ALA A 17 7.21 -0.14 2.46
N ALA A 18 8.14 0.77 2.12
CA ALA A 18 9.37 0.44 1.41
C ALA A 18 10.40 -0.29 2.29
N ALA A 19 10.28 -0.18 3.62
CA ALA A 19 11.12 -0.91 4.56
C ALA A 19 10.79 -2.41 4.60
N TRP A 20 9.53 -2.79 4.31
CA TRP A 20 9.14 -4.19 4.27
C TRP A 20 9.62 -4.88 3.00
N ARG A 21 10.12 -6.12 3.15
CA ARG A 21 10.54 -6.99 2.04
C ARG A 21 9.95 -8.38 2.23
N PRO A 22 9.43 -9.06 1.19
CA PRO A 22 8.80 -10.37 1.31
C PRO A 22 9.64 -11.44 2.01
N THR A 23 10.96 -11.40 1.80
CA THR A 23 11.95 -12.36 2.35
C THR A 23 12.93 -11.73 3.34
N GLY A 24 12.65 -10.53 3.84
CA GLY A 24 13.48 -9.89 4.87
C GLY A 24 13.29 -10.50 6.27
N PRO A 25 14.07 -10.05 7.27
CA PRO A 25 13.94 -10.51 8.66
C PRO A 25 12.52 -10.36 9.24
N ASP A 26 11.85 -9.27 8.86
CA ASP A 26 10.44 -8.99 9.18
C ASP A 26 9.53 -9.16 7.94
N GLY A 27 9.90 -10.06 7.03
CA GLY A 27 9.14 -10.39 5.84
C GLY A 27 7.90 -11.24 6.13
N GLY A 28 7.41 -11.92 5.09
CA GLY A 28 6.23 -12.78 5.23
C GLY A 28 4.91 -12.03 5.43
N LEU A 29 3.84 -12.83 5.59
CA LEU A 29 2.48 -12.34 5.80
C LEU A 29 2.36 -11.49 7.06
N ASP A 30 2.93 -11.93 8.18
CA ASP A 30 2.83 -11.20 9.46
C ASP A 30 3.59 -9.87 9.40
N GLY A 31 4.74 -9.84 8.74
CA GLY A 31 5.46 -8.61 8.43
C GLY A 31 4.63 -7.62 7.61
N LEU A 32 3.93 -8.12 6.60
CA LEU A 32 3.06 -7.30 5.74
C LEU A 32 1.87 -6.75 6.54
N ALA A 33 1.26 -7.56 7.40
CA ALA A 33 0.17 -7.11 8.28
C ALA A 33 0.64 -6.00 9.23
N ARG A 34 1.79 -6.18 9.89
CA ARG A 34 2.39 -5.14 10.74
C ARG A 34 2.69 -3.85 9.96
N THR A 35 3.13 -3.98 8.71
CA THR A 35 3.36 -2.83 7.82
C THR A 35 2.07 -2.05 7.58
N TYR A 36 0.95 -2.72 7.30
CA TYR A 36 -0.36 -2.06 7.17
C TYR A 36 -0.84 -1.43 8.48
N GLU A 37 -0.63 -2.07 9.63
CA GLU A 37 -0.97 -1.49 10.94
C GLU A 37 -0.21 -0.18 11.21
N LEU A 38 1.08 -0.13 10.85
CA LEU A 38 1.90 1.07 10.97
C LEU A 38 1.39 2.20 10.06
N ILE A 39 1.00 1.88 8.83
CA ILE A 39 0.42 2.86 7.90
C ILE A 39 -0.93 3.38 8.43
N LEU A 40 -1.80 2.49 8.90
CA LEU A 40 -3.09 2.87 9.49
C LEU A 40 -2.89 3.82 10.68
N ARG A 41 -1.98 3.48 11.60
CA ARG A 41 -1.64 4.33 12.75
C ARG A 41 -1.15 5.70 12.31
N HIS A 42 -0.23 5.75 11.35
CA HIS A 42 0.29 7.00 10.80
C HIS A 42 -0.82 7.86 10.18
N TYR A 43 -1.75 7.25 9.43
CA TYR A 43 -2.91 7.97 8.89
C TYR A 43 -3.86 8.46 10.00
N ARG A 44 -4.04 7.70 11.09
CA ARG A 44 -4.88 8.08 12.25
C ARG A 44 -4.34 9.31 12.98
N GLU A 45 -3.03 9.40 13.16
CA GLU A 45 -2.36 10.58 13.74
C GLU A 45 -2.67 11.87 12.95
N HIS A 46 -3.00 11.71 11.66
CA HIS A 46 -3.35 12.78 10.74
C HIS A 46 -4.84 12.80 10.36
N ALA A 47 -5.71 12.04 11.04
CA ALA A 47 -7.10 11.83 10.64
C ALA A 47 -7.89 13.14 10.49
N ALA A 48 -7.65 14.11 11.37
CA ALA A 48 -8.29 15.43 11.30
C ALA A 48 -7.93 16.23 10.03
N LEU A 49 -6.80 15.92 9.39
CA LEU A 49 -6.31 16.61 8.19
C LEU A 49 -6.77 15.94 6.88
N LEU A 50 -7.08 14.63 6.92
CA LEU A 50 -7.47 13.87 5.73
C LEU A 50 -8.71 14.44 5.01
N PRO A 51 -9.81 14.83 5.69
CA PRO A 51 -10.95 15.44 5.02
C PRO A 51 -10.60 16.75 4.31
N ALA A 52 -9.75 17.59 4.93
CA ALA A 52 -9.31 18.85 4.34
C ALA A 52 -8.43 18.62 3.10
N ILE A 53 -7.50 17.65 3.16
CA ILE A 53 -6.65 17.27 2.03
C ILE A 53 -7.52 16.72 0.88
N ASN A 54 -8.43 15.79 1.16
CA ASN A 54 -9.30 15.19 0.16
C ASN A 54 -10.26 16.22 -0.47
N GLY A 55 -10.82 17.11 0.35
CA GLY A 55 -11.70 18.18 -0.13
C GLY A 55 -10.99 19.15 -1.07
N VAL A 56 -9.75 19.55 -0.76
CA VAL A 56 -8.97 20.46 -1.62
C VAL A 56 -8.45 19.75 -2.87
N ALA A 57 -7.99 18.50 -2.76
CA ALA A 57 -7.52 17.70 -3.92
C ALA A 57 -8.63 17.44 -4.97
N ALA A 58 -9.90 17.56 -4.60
CA ALA A 58 -11.02 17.49 -5.54
C ALA A 58 -11.05 18.67 -6.53
N TYR A 59 -10.50 19.83 -6.16
CA TYR A 59 -10.59 21.06 -6.94
C TYR A 59 -9.24 21.67 -7.34
N ASP A 60 -8.17 21.44 -6.55
CA ASP A 60 -6.82 21.96 -6.81
C ASP A 60 -5.90 20.87 -7.40
N PRO A 61 -5.49 20.99 -8.68
CA PRO A 61 -4.61 20.02 -9.33
C PRO A 61 -3.22 19.89 -8.68
N LEU A 62 -2.67 20.96 -8.09
CA LEU A 62 -1.36 20.90 -7.43
C LEU A 62 -1.42 20.12 -6.12
N VAL A 63 -2.53 20.25 -5.38
CA VAL A 63 -2.76 19.45 -4.17
C VAL A 63 -3.02 17.98 -4.53
N ARG A 64 -3.75 17.73 -5.63
CA ARG A 64 -3.92 16.38 -6.15
C ARG A 64 -2.59 15.75 -6.54
N GLU A 65 -1.76 16.46 -7.31
CA GLU A 65 -0.44 16.01 -7.71
C GLU A 65 0.44 15.72 -6.48
N ALA A 66 0.51 16.64 -5.52
CA ALA A 66 1.26 16.42 -4.28
C ALA A 66 0.74 15.21 -3.46
N TRP A 67 -0.56 14.92 -3.53
CA TRP A 67 -1.18 13.76 -2.88
C TRP A 67 -0.90 12.43 -3.61
N THR A 68 -0.71 12.48 -4.93
CA THR A 68 -0.48 11.29 -5.76
C THR A 68 0.98 11.06 -6.11
N ALA A 69 1.87 12.05 -6.00
CA ALA A 69 3.27 11.96 -6.45
C ALA A 69 4.05 10.80 -5.81
N ASP A 70 3.82 10.54 -4.52
CA ASP A 70 4.46 9.43 -3.81
C ASP A 70 3.87 8.05 -4.19
N GLN A 71 2.72 8.00 -4.88
CA GLN A 71 2.14 6.75 -5.35
C GLN A 71 2.96 6.15 -6.48
N ASP A 72 3.43 6.97 -7.43
CA ASP A 72 4.24 6.48 -8.55
C ASP A 72 5.56 5.88 -8.04
N ARG A 73 6.22 6.58 -7.12
CA ARG A 73 7.41 6.06 -6.44
C ARG A 73 7.15 4.75 -5.70
N PHE A 74 5.97 4.59 -5.10
CA PHE A 74 5.61 3.35 -4.42
C PHE A 74 5.36 2.22 -5.43
N ILE A 75 4.64 2.52 -6.51
CA ILE A 75 4.44 1.57 -7.62
C ILE A 75 5.79 1.09 -8.15
N ASP A 76 6.73 1.98 -8.44
CA ASP A 76 8.06 1.63 -8.96
C ASP A 76 8.87 0.73 -8.02
N ASN A 77 8.86 1.02 -6.71
CA ASN A 77 9.50 0.17 -5.71
C ASN A 77 8.84 -1.22 -5.69
N LEU A 78 7.51 -1.27 -5.74
CA LEU A 78 6.79 -2.53 -5.69
C LEU A 78 6.95 -3.37 -6.98
N VAL A 79 7.02 -2.73 -8.14
CA VAL A 79 7.36 -3.37 -9.42
C VAL A 79 8.74 -4.03 -9.31
N THR A 80 9.72 -3.34 -8.73
CA THR A 80 11.06 -3.89 -8.49
C THR A 80 11.00 -5.15 -7.63
N VAL A 81 10.30 -5.09 -6.48
CA VAL A 81 10.12 -6.23 -5.57
C VAL A 81 9.44 -7.41 -6.26
N LEU A 82 8.36 -7.16 -7.01
CA LEU A 82 7.61 -8.21 -7.68
C LEU A 82 8.44 -8.90 -8.77
N LYS A 83 9.22 -8.13 -9.53
CA LYS A 83 10.18 -8.67 -10.51
C LYS A 83 11.27 -9.51 -9.84
N GLU A 84 11.74 -9.13 -8.65
CA GLU A 84 12.70 -9.94 -7.86
C GLU A 84 12.07 -11.25 -7.38
N GLU A 85 10.85 -11.21 -6.84
CA GLU A 85 10.14 -12.42 -6.41
C GLU A 85 9.83 -13.36 -7.59
N GLN A 86 9.51 -12.82 -8.78
CA GLN A 86 9.32 -13.61 -10.00
C GLN A 86 10.62 -14.27 -10.47
N ARG A 87 11.73 -13.53 -10.53
CA ARG A 87 13.05 -14.09 -10.90
C ARG A 87 13.48 -15.22 -9.97
N ALA A 88 13.07 -15.14 -8.70
CA ALA A 88 13.36 -16.16 -7.71
C ALA A 88 12.31 -17.30 -7.66
N GLY A 89 11.32 -17.31 -8.56
CA GLY A 89 10.28 -18.35 -8.65
C GLY A 89 9.29 -18.36 -7.50
N ARG A 90 9.21 -17.30 -6.69
CA ARG A 90 8.30 -17.22 -5.52
C ARG A 90 6.95 -16.61 -5.87
N THR A 91 6.94 -15.68 -6.83
CA THR A 91 5.74 -15.12 -7.44
C THR A 91 5.58 -15.72 -8.84
N PRO A 92 4.38 -16.15 -9.25
CA PRO A 92 4.14 -16.67 -10.60
C PRO A 92 4.53 -15.70 -11.71
N ALA A 93 5.03 -16.24 -12.83
CA ALA A 93 5.44 -15.45 -14.00
C ALA A 93 4.25 -14.88 -14.80
N ASP A 94 3.04 -15.39 -14.60
CA ASP A 94 1.79 -14.90 -15.23
C ASP A 94 1.18 -13.68 -14.52
N ILE A 95 1.73 -13.27 -13.37
CA ILE A 95 1.43 -11.97 -12.76
C ILE A 95 2.10 -10.86 -13.55
N ASP A 96 1.34 -9.85 -13.97
CA ASP A 96 1.88 -8.58 -14.43
C ASP A 96 2.34 -7.75 -13.21
N PRO A 97 3.66 -7.49 -13.03
CA PRO A 97 4.16 -6.74 -11.88
C PRO A 97 3.66 -5.30 -11.81
N GLU A 98 3.42 -4.65 -12.95
CA GLU A 98 2.98 -3.25 -12.99
C GLU A 98 1.52 -3.12 -12.60
N LEU A 99 0.66 -4.00 -13.13
CA LEU A 99 -0.75 -4.01 -12.75
C LEU A 99 -0.92 -4.45 -11.30
N ALA A 100 -0.20 -5.49 -10.86
CA ALA A 100 -0.25 -5.94 -9.47
C ALA A 100 0.21 -4.84 -8.49
N ALA A 101 1.27 -4.10 -8.83
CA ALA A 101 1.74 -2.99 -8.02
C ALA A 101 0.69 -1.86 -7.90
N LYS A 102 0.06 -1.48 -9.02
CA LYS A 102 -1.03 -0.50 -9.02
C LYS A 102 -2.20 -0.93 -8.15
N VAL A 103 -2.64 -2.19 -8.27
CA VAL A 103 -3.74 -2.75 -7.46
C VAL A 103 -3.40 -2.72 -5.96
N ILE A 104 -2.18 -3.06 -5.58
CA ILE A 104 -1.75 -3.02 -4.18
C ILE A 104 -1.73 -1.58 -3.64
N VAL A 105 -1.07 -0.66 -4.36
CA VAL A 105 -0.87 0.71 -3.88
C VAL A 105 -2.18 1.49 -3.87
N GLN A 106 -2.94 1.44 -4.96
CA GLN A 106 -4.18 2.22 -5.11
C GLN A 106 -5.33 1.56 -4.35
N GLY A 107 -5.49 0.24 -4.47
CA GLY A 107 -6.53 -0.50 -3.77
C GLY A 107 -6.32 -0.49 -2.26
N GLY A 108 -5.11 -0.81 -1.79
CA GLY A 108 -4.78 -0.83 -0.37
C GLY A 108 -4.85 0.57 0.24
N GLY A 109 -4.35 1.57 -0.49
CA GLY A 109 -4.47 2.98 -0.11
C GLY A 109 -5.92 3.43 0.08
N GLN A 110 -6.84 2.99 -0.79
CA GLN A 110 -8.26 3.32 -0.68
C GLN A 110 -8.92 2.66 0.54
N VAL A 111 -8.61 1.38 0.81
CA VAL A 111 -9.12 0.68 2.01
C VAL A 111 -8.66 1.38 3.29
N ILE A 112 -7.36 1.71 3.37
CA ILE A 112 -6.80 2.44 4.52
C ILE A 112 -7.48 3.80 4.71
N ALA A 113 -7.65 4.56 3.63
CA ALA A 113 -8.29 5.88 3.70
C ALA A 113 -9.75 5.81 4.20
N GLN A 114 -10.52 4.82 3.71
CA GLN A 114 -11.90 4.60 4.16
C GLN A 114 -11.95 4.12 5.62
N GLN A 115 -11.07 3.19 6.00
CA GLN A 115 -10.98 2.70 7.37
C GLN A 115 -10.72 3.85 8.36
N VAL A 116 -9.79 4.73 8.03
CA VAL A 116 -9.44 5.89 8.86
C VAL A 116 -10.57 6.92 8.93
N SER A 117 -11.37 7.03 7.87
CA SER A 117 -12.47 7.99 7.82
C SER A 117 -13.74 7.51 8.53
N ASN A 118 -13.99 6.19 8.55
CA ASN A 118 -15.31 5.64 8.90
C ASN A 118 -15.33 4.78 10.19
N SER A 119 -14.16 4.41 10.74
CA SER A 119 -14.04 3.64 11.99
C SER A 119 -13.34 4.46 13.08
N ASP A 120 -13.46 4.05 14.34
CA ASP A 120 -12.69 4.58 15.48
C ASP A 120 -11.30 3.93 15.65
N GLY A 121 -10.99 2.93 14.81
CA GLY A 121 -9.72 2.22 14.78
C GLY A 121 -9.66 0.96 15.64
N SER A 122 -10.76 0.60 16.33
CA SER A 122 -10.83 -0.63 17.14
C SER A 122 -10.60 -1.92 16.34
N ASP A 123 -10.84 -1.88 15.02
CA ASP A 123 -10.69 -2.99 14.09
C ASP A 123 -9.50 -2.84 13.11
N ASP A 124 -8.63 -1.84 13.30
CA ASP A 124 -7.50 -1.56 12.38
C ASP A 124 -6.57 -2.78 12.20
N THR A 125 -6.30 -3.54 13.27
CA THR A 125 -5.52 -4.80 13.21
C THR A 125 -6.20 -5.87 12.36
N VAL A 126 -7.54 -5.95 12.39
CA VAL A 126 -8.29 -6.93 11.59
C VAL A 126 -8.20 -6.55 10.12
N VAL A 127 -8.41 -5.27 9.79
CA VAL A 127 -8.31 -4.74 8.43
C VAL A 127 -6.90 -4.91 7.87
N ALA A 128 -5.86 -4.58 8.65
CA ALA A 128 -4.47 -4.75 8.24
C ALA A 128 -4.13 -6.21 7.90
N ARG A 129 -4.61 -7.15 8.72
CA ARG A 129 -4.41 -8.59 8.48
C ARG A 129 -5.15 -9.07 7.24
N GLU A 130 -6.35 -8.57 6.98
CA GLU A 130 -7.11 -8.94 5.80
C GLU A 130 -6.46 -8.41 4.52
N LEU A 131 -6.02 -7.15 4.51
CA LEU A 131 -5.23 -6.58 3.41
C LEU A 131 -3.96 -7.40 3.15
N ALA A 132 -3.22 -7.74 4.21
CA ALA A 132 -2.01 -8.54 4.09
C ALA A 132 -2.30 -9.91 3.47
N ARG A 133 -3.36 -10.61 3.90
CA ARG A 133 -3.74 -11.91 3.33
C ARG A 133 -4.11 -11.80 1.86
N GLY A 134 -4.94 -10.81 1.52
CA GLY A 134 -5.38 -10.57 0.15
C GLY A 134 -4.20 -10.39 -0.81
N TYR A 135 -3.22 -9.57 -0.46
CA TYR A 135 -2.06 -9.35 -1.32
C TYR A 135 -0.99 -10.43 -1.22
N TRP A 136 -0.81 -11.03 -0.04
CA TRP A 136 0.14 -12.12 0.13
C TRP A 136 -0.27 -13.32 -0.74
N TYR A 137 -1.49 -13.80 -0.61
CA TYR A 137 -1.95 -14.96 -1.37
C TYR A 137 -2.49 -14.61 -2.77
N GLY A 138 -2.87 -13.36 -3.01
CA GLY A 138 -3.33 -12.91 -4.33
C GLY A 138 -2.21 -12.48 -5.27
N VAL A 139 -1.03 -12.12 -4.75
CA VAL A 139 0.10 -11.61 -5.54
C VAL A 139 1.39 -12.35 -5.21
N TYR A 140 1.93 -12.17 -3.99
CA TYR A 140 3.27 -12.67 -3.66
C TYR A 140 3.40 -14.19 -3.66
N ARG A 141 2.35 -14.90 -3.26
CA ARG A 141 2.29 -16.37 -3.12
C ARG A 141 1.05 -16.93 -3.82
N ARG A 142 0.61 -16.23 -4.89
CA ARG A 142 -0.49 -16.71 -5.71
C ARG A 142 -0.14 -18.09 -6.29
N PRO A 143 -1.06 -19.05 -6.30
CA PRO A 143 -0.89 -20.26 -7.10
C PRO A 143 -0.73 -19.86 -8.58
N GLY A 144 0.28 -20.42 -9.25
CA GLY A 144 0.40 -20.24 -10.71
C GLY A 144 -0.83 -20.81 -11.42
N SER A 145 -1.17 -20.25 -12.59
CA SER A 145 -2.20 -20.87 -13.42
C SER A 145 -1.80 -22.31 -13.75
N PRO A 146 -2.73 -23.28 -13.64
CA PRO A 146 -2.44 -24.65 -14.05
C PRO A 146 -2.01 -24.65 -15.51
N THR A 147 -0.87 -25.27 -15.80
CA THR A 147 -0.40 -25.46 -17.17
C THR A 147 -1.39 -26.41 -17.86
N THR A 148 -2.21 -25.88 -18.76
CA THR A 148 -3.01 -26.72 -19.65
C THR A 148 -2.08 -27.24 -20.74
N ASP A 149 -1.61 -28.48 -20.58
CA ASP A 149 -0.98 -29.27 -21.66
C ASP A 149 -2.01 -29.63 -22.73
#